data_AF-E8M0I5-F1
#
_entry.id   AF-E8M0I5-F1
#
_cell.length_a   1.000
_cell.length_b   1.000
_cell.length_c   1.000
_cell.angle_alpha   90.00
_cell.angle_beta   90.00
_cell.angle_gamma   90.00
#
_symmetry.space_group_name_H-M   'P 1'
#
loop_
_entity.id
_entity.type
_entity.pdbx_description
1 polymer ?
#
loop_
_entity_poly.entity_id
_entity_poly.type
_entity_poly.pdbx_seq_one_letter_code
_entity_poly.pdbx_strand_id
1 'polypeptide(L)'
;MHFEPIIQQQQQVTREDLARSKQAVTELQHHYNTYEAQLRMLQSTMSTEEDALKYSSLMLELNRCRDNLNRHITAYNQLVQLANVQFPTSRLSDIAKKEIYHFYHSGRYNQVQLASQYGVQQSTISKIVNGPQPV
;
A
#
# COMPACT_ATOMS: atom_id res chain seq x y z
N MET A 1 -6.33 -11.62 -3.12
CA MET A 1 -7.12 -10.48 -2.60
C MET A 1 -7.89 -9.89 -3.77
N HIS A 2 -9.22 -9.84 -3.67
CA HIS A 2 -10.09 -9.26 -4.70
C HIS A 2 -10.19 -7.75 -4.42
N PHE A 3 -9.79 -6.92 -5.38
CA PHE A 3 -9.92 -5.46 -5.29
C PHE A 3 -11.19 -5.07 -6.03
N GLU A 4 -12.22 -4.64 -5.28
CA GLU A 4 -13.35 -3.92 -5.86
C GLU A 4 -13.03 -2.42 -5.82
N PRO A 5 -13.00 -1.74 -6.96
CA PRO A 5 -12.84 -0.29 -6.97
C PRO A 5 -14.05 0.35 -6.28
N ILE A 6 -13.81 1.24 -5.31
CA ILE A 6 -14.81 2.01 -4.54
C ILE A 6 -15.53 3.07 -5.43
N ILE A 7 -15.60 2.84 -6.74
CA ILE A 7 -16.20 3.80 -7.68
C ILE A 7 -17.66 3.41 -7.92
N GLN A 8 -18.43 3.27 -6.84
CA GLN A 8 -19.88 3.31 -6.91
C GLN A 8 -20.43 4.20 -5.78
N GLN A 9 -20.92 5.38 -6.21
CA GLN A 9 -21.81 6.32 -5.51
C GLN A 9 -21.19 7.18 -4.40
N GLN A 10 -21.07 8.50 -4.68
CA GLN A 10 -21.18 9.64 -3.73
C GLN A 10 -20.54 9.53 -2.32
N GLN A 11 -19.59 8.65 -2.08
CA GLN A 11 -18.88 8.57 -0.81
C GLN A 11 -17.74 9.59 -0.80
N GLN A 12 -17.75 10.46 0.22
CA GLN A 12 -16.60 11.30 0.55
C GLN A 12 -15.39 10.40 0.76
N VAL A 13 -14.29 10.67 0.03
CA VAL A 13 -13.05 9.89 0.16
C VAL A 13 -12.45 10.16 1.54
N THR A 14 -12.28 9.11 2.34
CA THR A 14 -11.72 9.24 3.68
C THR A 14 -10.18 9.18 3.67
N ARG A 15 -9.53 9.60 4.75
CA ARG A 15 -8.06 9.49 4.89
C ARG A 15 -7.63 8.04 4.99
N GLU A 16 -8.49 7.21 5.57
CA GLU A 16 -8.34 5.77 5.76
C GLU A 16 -8.36 5.07 4.39
N ASP A 17 -9.28 5.46 3.49
CA ASP A 17 -9.31 4.94 2.12
C ASP A 17 -8.02 5.24 1.36
N LEU A 18 -7.53 6.48 1.48
CA LEU A 18 -6.25 6.87 0.90
C LEU A 18 -5.06 6.13 1.52
N ALA A 19 -5.04 6.01 2.85
CA ALA A 19 -4.00 5.33 3.59
C ALA A 19 -3.93 3.84 3.20
N ARG A 20 -5.07 3.17 3.13
CA ARG A 20 -5.19 1.77 2.71
C ARG A 20 -4.81 1.58 1.24
N SER A 21 -5.25 2.49 0.36
CA SER A 21 -4.89 2.46 -1.06
C SER A 21 -3.38 2.63 -1.28
N LYS A 22 -2.76 3.60 -0.59
CA LYS A 22 -1.32 3.83 -0.60
C LYS A 22 -0.54 2.63 -0.05
N GLN A 23 -1.06 1.97 0.98
CA GLN A 23 -0.48 0.74 1.51
C GLN A 23 -0.48 -0.38 0.47
N ALA A 24 -1.62 -0.63 -0.17
CA ALA A 24 -1.75 -1.65 -1.20
C ALA A 24 -0.77 -1.40 -2.36
N VAL A 25 -0.62 -0.14 -2.80
CA VAL A 25 0.40 0.24 -3.81
C VAL A 25 1.81 -0.09 -3.33
N THR A 26 2.14 0.23 -2.07
CA THR A 26 3.47 -0.01 -1.49
C THR A 26 3.79 -1.50 -1.40
N GLU A 27 2.83 -2.32 -0.95
CA GLU A 27 2.95 -3.77 -0.88
C GLU A 27 3.13 -4.38 -2.28
N LEU A 28 2.30 -3.99 -3.25
CA LEU A 28 2.42 -4.44 -4.64
C LEU A 28 3.76 -4.05 -5.27
N GLN A 29 4.27 -2.85 -4.99
CA GLN A 29 5.59 -2.43 -5.46
C GLN A 29 6.71 -3.30 -4.88
N HIS A 30 6.61 -3.67 -3.59
CA HIS A 30 7.58 -4.58 -2.98
C HIS A 30 7.55 -5.98 -3.62
N HIS A 31 6.35 -6.51 -3.89
CA HIS A 31 6.19 -7.77 -4.61
C HIS A 31 6.77 -7.69 -6.02
N TYR A 32 6.49 -6.62 -6.76
CA TYR A 32 7.06 -6.38 -8.09
C TYR A 32 8.59 -6.40 -8.06
N ASN A 33 9.20 -5.65 -7.13
CA ASN A 33 10.66 -5.59 -6.99
C ASN A 33 11.26 -6.96 -6.64
N THR A 34 10.54 -7.75 -5.85
CA THR A 34 10.95 -9.12 -5.47
C THR A 34 10.96 -10.05 -6.68
N TYR A 35 9.90 -10.03 -7.49
CA TYR A 35 9.85 -10.82 -8.73
C TYR A 35 10.93 -10.38 -9.73
N GLU A 36 11.16 -9.08 -9.88
CA GLU A 36 12.23 -8.53 -10.71
C GLU A 36 13.61 -9.03 -10.25
N ALA A 37 13.88 -9.01 -8.94
CA ALA A 37 15.14 -9.50 -8.37
C ALA A 37 15.32 -11.00 -8.62
N GLN A 38 14.27 -11.81 -8.42
CA GLN A 38 14.30 -13.24 -8.69
C GLN A 38 14.54 -13.55 -10.17
N LEU A 39 13.92 -12.80 -11.09
CA LEU A 39 14.17 -12.93 -12.53
C LEU A 39 15.62 -12.60 -12.89
N ARG A 40 16.16 -11.51 -12.36
CA ARG A 40 17.58 -11.13 -12.58
C ARG A 40 18.53 -12.22 -12.10
N MET A 41 18.29 -12.79 -10.92
CA MET A 41 19.09 -13.90 -10.39
C MET A 41 18.96 -15.13 -11.27
N LEU A 42 17.75 -15.55 -11.61
CA LEU A 42 17.51 -16.74 -12.43
C LEU A 42 18.12 -16.60 -13.82
N GLN A 43 18.00 -15.43 -14.46
CA GLN A 43 18.61 -15.14 -15.76
C GLN A 43 20.13 -15.32 -15.74
N SER A 44 20.78 -14.97 -14.61
CA SER A 44 22.23 -15.11 -14.47
C SER A 44 22.72 -16.54 -14.24
N THR A 45 21.83 -17.44 -13.79
CA THR A 45 22.16 -18.84 -13.47
C THR A 45 21.47 -19.86 -14.40
N MET A 46 20.61 -19.39 -15.33
CA MET A 46 19.77 -20.23 -16.17
C MET A 46 20.61 -21.12 -17.08
N SER A 47 20.52 -22.44 -16.86
CA SER A 47 21.32 -23.42 -17.60
C SER A 47 20.51 -24.62 -18.11
N THR A 48 19.31 -24.82 -17.56
CA THR A 48 18.45 -25.96 -17.87
C THR A 48 17.12 -25.53 -18.48
N GLU A 49 16.43 -26.48 -19.12
CA GLU A 49 15.06 -26.27 -19.62
C GLU A 49 14.07 -26.02 -18.47
N GLU A 50 14.28 -26.64 -17.31
CA GLU A 50 13.49 -26.38 -16.11
C GLU A 50 13.64 -24.92 -15.62
N ASP A 51 14.85 -24.36 -15.69
CA ASP A 51 15.10 -22.96 -15.37
C ASP A 51 14.37 -22.02 -16.35
N ALA A 52 14.32 -22.38 -17.64
CA ALA A 52 13.57 -21.62 -18.64
C ALA A 52 12.05 -21.65 -18.38
N LEU A 53 11.50 -22.78 -17.93
CA LEU A 53 10.10 -22.89 -17.52
C LEU A 53 9.81 -22.07 -16.25
N LYS A 54 10.71 -22.10 -15.27
CA LYS A 54 10.61 -21.25 -14.06
C LYS A 54 10.67 -19.77 -14.42
N TYR A 55 11.58 -19.39 -15.31
CA TYR A 55 11.74 -18.01 -15.77
C TYR A 55 10.48 -17.51 -16.47
N SER A 56 9.93 -18.29 -17.41
CA SER A 56 8.69 -17.91 -18.11
C SER A 56 7.49 -17.78 -17.16
N SER A 57 7.35 -18.70 -16.20
CA SER A 57 6.30 -18.62 -15.18
C SER A 57 6.44 -17.37 -14.31
N LEU A 58 7.66 -17.07 -13.86
CA LEU A 58 7.94 -15.89 -13.03
C LEU A 58 7.73 -14.58 -13.81
N MET A 59 8.04 -14.58 -15.11
CA MET A 59 7.79 -13.43 -16.00
C MET A 59 6.29 -13.16 -16.17
N LEU A 60 5.46 -14.21 -16.25
CA LEU A 60 4.00 -14.06 -16.27
C LEU A 60 3.49 -13.46 -14.96
N GLU A 61 3.98 -13.91 -13.81
CA GLU A 61 3.62 -13.36 -12.51
C GLU A 61 4.09 -11.90 -12.34
N LEU A 62 5.29 -11.55 -12.83
CA LEU A 62 5.76 -10.17 -12.87
C LEU A 62 4.81 -9.27 -13.67
N ASN A 63 4.39 -9.72 -14.86
CA ASN A 63 3.47 -8.95 -15.71
C ASN A 63 2.09 -8.78 -15.05
N ARG A 64 1.54 -9.84 -14.43
CA ARG A 64 0.30 -9.76 -13.65
C ARG A 64 0.42 -8.78 -12.48
N CYS A 65 1.53 -8.84 -11.76
CA CYS A 65 1.83 -7.93 -10.65
C CYS A 65 1.94 -6.48 -11.15
N ARG A 66 2.61 -6.24 -12.28
CA ARG A 66 2.73 -4.92 -12.92
C ARG A 66 1.37 -4.35 -13.31
N ASP A 67 0.52 -5.14 -13.94
CA ASP A 67 -0.83 -4.70 -14.34
C ASP A 67 -1.67 -4.35 -13.12
N ASN A 68 -1.60 -5.17 -12.08
CA ASN A 68 -2.29 -4.93 -10.81
C ASN A 68 -1.79 -3.64 -10.14
N LEU A 69 -0.47 -3.48 -10.02
CA LEU A 69 0.16 -2.28 -9.48
C LEU A 69 -0.28 -1.02 -10.25
N ASN A 70 -0.29 -1.05 -11.58
CA ASN A 70 -0.73 0.08 -12.41
C ASN A 70 -2.20 0.45 -12.16
N ARG A 71 -3.09 -0.54 -11.99
CA ARG A 71 -4.50 -0.30 -11.65
C ARG A 71 -4.63 0.36 -10.27
N HIS A 72 -3.88 -0.12 -9.28
CA HIS A 72 -3.90 0.45 -7.93
C HIS A 72 -3.30 1.85 -7.88
N ILE A 73 -2.21 2.13 -8.62
CA ILE A 73 -1.66 3.49 -8.76
C ILE A 73 -2.70 4.42 -9.40
N THR A 74 -3.38 3.96 -10.44
CA THR A 74 -4.42 4.74 -11.12
C THR A 74 -5.58 5.06 -10.16
N ALA A 75 -6.07 4.06 -9.42
CA ALA A 75 -7.12 4.24 -8.42
C ALA A 75 -6.68 5.18 -7.30
N TYR A 76 -5.44 5.04 -6.79
CA TYR A 76 -4.88 5.92 -5.78
C TYR A 76 -4.84 7.37 -6.26
N ASN A 77 -4.36 7.61 -7.49
CA ASN A 77 -4.29 8.95 -8.06
C ASN A 77 -5.69 9.58 -8.21
N GLN A 78 -6.70 8.78 -8.57
CA GLN A 78 -8.10 9.24 -8.62
C GLN A 78 -8.60 9.62 -7.22
N LEU A 79 -8.33 8.80 -6.20
CA LEU A 79 -8.69 9.11 -4.82
C LEU A 79 -8.01 10.39 -4.33
N VAL A 80 -6.72 10.59 -4.64
CA VAL A 80 -5.98 11.82 -4.28
C VAL A 80 -6.60 13.05 -4.93
N GLN A 81 -6.99 12.97 -6.21
CA GLN A 81 -7.66 14.08 -6.90
C GLN A 81 -9.01 14.44 -6.25
N LEU A 82 -9.81 13.44 -5.88
CA LEU A 82 -11.07 13.64 -5.18
C LEU A 82 -10.86 14.25 -3.78
N ALA A 83 -9.81 13.82 -3.10
CA ALA A 83 -9.57 14.18 -1.71
C ALA A 83 -8.83 15.52 -1.54
N ASN A 84 -8.10 16.00 -2.56
CA ASN A 84 -7.48 17.33 -2.59
C ASN A 84 -8.50 18.48 -2.45
N VAL A 85 -9.80 18.20 -2.53
CA VAL A 85 -10.89 19.17 -2.31
C VAL A 85 -11.41 19.16 -0.86
N GLN A 86 -11.06 18.17 -0.02
CA GLN A 86 -11.84 17.83 1.19
C GLN A 86 -11.06 17.78 2.53
N PHE A 87 -9.76 18.07 2.61
CA PHE A 87 -9.03 17.99 3.89
C PHE A 87 -8.59 19.35 4.48
N PRO A 88 -9.52 20.23 4.90
CA PRO A 88 -9.17 21.50 5.53
C PRO A 88 -8.75 21.39 7.01
N THR A 89 -8.86 20.24 7.67
CA THR A 89 -8.63 20.15 9.13
C THR A 89 -7.75 18.98 9.54
N SER A 90 -6.75 19.32 10.36
CA SER A 90 -5.63 18.56 10.92
C SER A 90 -5.98 17.40 11.86
N ARG A 91 -7.23 16.92 11.89
CA ARG A 91 -7.69 15.90 12.85
C ARG A 91 -7.97 14.57 12.16
N LEU A 92 -7.26 13.53 12.59
CA LEU A 92 -7.54 12.13 12.25
C LEU A 92 -8.85 11.68 12.90
N SER A 93 -9.62 10.86 12.19
CA SER A 93 -10.79 10.20 12.76
C SER A 93 -10.38 9.19 13.84
N ASP A 94 -11.31 8.77 14.69
CA ASP A 94 -11.04 7.74 15.70
C ASP A 94 -10.75 6.38 15.07
N ILE A 95 -11.34 6.09 13.91
CA ILE A 95 -11.04 4.88 13.13
C ILE A 95 -9.58 4.90 12.67
N ALA A 96 -9.10 6.00 12.07
CA ALA A 96 -7.70 6.14 11.67
C ALA A 96 -6.75 5.97 12.87
N LYS A 97 -7.07 6.57 14.03
CA LYS A 97 -6.23 6.42 15.23
C LYS A 97 -6.14 4.96 15.67
N LYS A 98 -7.25 4.23 15.65
CA LYS A 98 -7.31 2.81 15.99
C LYS A 98 -6.48 1.96 15.03
N GLU A 99 -6.61 2.19 13.73
CA GLU A 99 -5.79 1.52 12.71
C GLU A 99 -4.30 1.79 12.93
N ILE A 100 -3.90 3.06 13.06
CA ILE A 100 -2.51 3.47 13.31
C ILE A 100 -1.95 2.76 14.54
N TYR A 101 -2.72 2.71 15.64
CA TYR A 101 -2.31 2.04 16.88
C TYR A 101 -2.05 0.55 16.63
N HIS A 102 -3.01 -0.17 16.04
CA HIS A 102 -2.86 -1.60 15.80
C HIS A 102 -1.77 -1.93 14.78
N PHE A 103 -1.61 -1.12 13.73
CA PHE A 103 -0.55 -1.31 12.74
C PHE A 103 0.84 -1.14 13.34
N TYR A 104 1.03 -0.15 14.20
CA TYR A 104 2.29 0.04 14.91
C TYR A 104 2.60 -1.11 15.88
N HIS A 105 1.64 -1.45 16.76
CA HIS A 105 1.82 -2.51 17.77
C HIS A 105 1.93 -3.91 17.17
N SER A 106 1.45 -4.13 15.95
CA SER A 106 1.69 -5.36 15.20
C SER A 106 3.14 -5.53 14.69
N GLY A 107 3.97 -4.48 14.80
CA GLY A 107 5.34 -4.45 14.27
C GLY A 107 5.43 -4.35 12.74
N ARG A 108 4.29 -4.28 12.04
CA ARG A 108 4.25 -4.19 10.57
C ARG A 108 4.73 -2.85 10.04
N TYR A 109 4.55 -1.78 10.81
CA TYR A 109 4.86 -0.43 10.38
C TYR A 109 5.54 0.38 11.49
N ASN A 110 6.51 1.19 11.12
CA ASN A 110 7.11 2.19 12.01
C ASN A 110 6.37 3.55 11.93
N GLN A 111 6.67 4.45 12.87
CA GLN A 111 5.98 5.75 12.97
C GLN A 111 6.14 6.62 11.71
N VAL A 112 7.29 6.52 11.02
CA VAL A 112 7.57 7.30 9.81
C VAL A 112 6.72 6.79 8.64
N GLN A 113 6.60 5.47 8.49
CA GLN A 113 5.76 4.84 7.47
C GLN A 113 4.28 5.22 7.67
N LEU A 114 3.78 5.14 8.90
CA LEU A 114 2.40 5.51 9.23
C LEU A 114 2.13 7.02 9.01
N ALA A 115 3.09 7.88 9.36
CA ALA A 115 2.99 9.32 9.13
C ALA A 115 2.83 9.64 7.63
N SER A 116 3.67 9.03 6.80
CA SER A 116 3.57 9.14 5.34
C SER A 116 2.25 8.57 4.82
N GLN A 117 1.79 7.44 5.34
CA GLN A 117 0.59 6.75 4.89
C GLN A 117 -0.69 7.56 5.14
N TYR A 118 -0.82 8.15 6.34
CA TYR A 118 -2.00 8.93 6.73
C TYR A 118 -1.89 10.44 6.41
N GLY A 119 -0.75 10.87 5.86
CA GLY A 119 -0.49 12.27 5.51
C GLY A 119 -0.49 13.18 6.73
N VAL A 120 0.18 12.75 7.81
CA VAL A 120 0.32 13.50 9.07
C VAL A 120 1.79 13.53 9.53
N GLN A 121 2.10 14.37 10.51
CA GLN A 121 3.44 14.42 11.09
C GLN A 121 3.71 13.18 11.98
N GLN A 122 4.98 12.75 12.05
CA GLN A 122 5.41 11.66 12.93
C GLN A 122 5.07 11.95 14.41
N SER A 123 5.13 13.21 14.84
CA SER A 123 4.73 13.64 16.18
C SER A 123 3.25 13.28 16.49
N THR A 124 2.36 13.37 15.50
CA THR A 124 0.96 12.96 15.62
C THR A 124 0.85 11.44 15.81
N ILE A 125 1.62 10.66 15.04
CA ILE A 125 1.66 9.20 15.18
C ILE A 125 2.18 8.80 16.56
N SER A 126 3.28 9.43 17.01
CA SER A 126 3.88 9.18 18.33
C SER A 126 2.87 9.36 19.47
N LYS A 127 2.05 10.42 19.42
CA LYS A 127 0.97 10.65 20.40
C LYS A 127 -0.09 9.56 20.41
N ILE A 128 -0.39 8.96 19.26
CA ILE A 128 -1.39 7.90 19.13
C ILE A 128 -0.83 6.57 19.66
N VAL A 129 0.38 6.20 19.23
CA VAL A 129 0.93 4.86 19.53
C VAL A 129 1.45 4.73 20.96
N ASN A 130 1.89 5.84 21.57
CA ASN A 130 2.32 5.89 22.97
C ASN A 130 1.20 6.32 23.93
N GLY A 131 0.03 6.66 23.41
CA GLY A 131 -1.15 7.03 24.19
C GLY A 131 -1.94 5.81 24.68
N PRO A 132 -3.05 6.02 25.40
CA PRO A 132 -3.96 4.95 25.75
C PRO A 132 -4.53 4.29 24.48
N GLN A 133 -4.75 2.98 24.54
CA GLN A 133 -5.33 2.24 23.43
C GLN A 133 -6.68 2.85 23.01
N PRO A 134 -6.85 3.21 21.72
CA PRO A 134 -8.14 3.67 21.20
C PRO A 134 -9.22 2.59 21.35
N VAL A 135 -10.39 2.97 21.87
CA VAL A 135 -11.55 2.08 22.07
C VAL A 135 -12.26 1.82 20.74
#